data_AF-A0A7V3AUD7-F1
#
_entry.id   AF-A0A7V3AUD7-F1
#
_cell.length_a   1.000
_cell.length_b   1.000
_cell.length_c   1.000
_cell.angle_alpha   90.00
_cell.angle_beta   90.00
_cell.angle_gamma   90.00
#
_symmetry.space_group_name_H-M   'P 1'
#
loop_
_entity.id
_entity.type
_entity.pdbx_description
1 polymer ?
#
loop_
_entity_poly.entity_id
_entity_poly.type
_entity_poly.pdbx_seq_one_letter_code
_entity_poly.pdbx_strand_id
1 'polypeptide(L)'
;MELGEAVGVVAAQSIGEPGTQLTLRTFHMGGIAGVDITMGLPRAEEVLEARPPKGEAIISEVDGEVQEITSDKRVIIKTNLEKPKNSRI
;
A
#
# COMPACT_ATOMS: atom_id res chain seq x y z
N MET A 1 10.35 5.87 28.48
CA MET A 1 9.01 6.44 28.36
C MET A 1 8.41 6.52 29.74
N GLU A 2 7.97 7.71 30.10
CA GLU A 2 7.34 7.94 31.40
C GLU A 2 5.83 8.05 31.22
N LEU A 3 5.08 7.72 32.26
CA LEU A 3 3.63 7.86 32.25
C LEU A 3 3.28 9.35 32.10
N GLY A 4 2.51 9.71 31.07
CA GLY A 4 2.15 11.10 30.77
C GLY A 4 3.04 11.79 29.72
N GLU A 5 4.02 11.10 29.15
CA GLU A 5 4.81 11.61 28.03
C GLU A 5 3.94 11.84 26.78
N ALA A 6 4.10 12.99 26.11
CA ALA A 6 3.35 13.37 24.93
C ALA A 6 3.87 12.67 23.65
N VAL A 7 3.86 11.35 23.64
CA VAL A 7 4.42 10.50 22.57
C VAL A 7 3.81 10.79 21.19
N GLY A 8 2.56 11.24 21.13
CA GLY A 8 1.90 11.62 19.86
C GLY A 8 2.53 12.82 19.18
N VAL A 9 2.95 13.84 19.95
CA VAL A 9 3.61 15.03 19.42
C VAL A 9 5.01 14.70 18.93
N VAL A 10 5.74 13.90 19.71
CA VAL A 10 7.08 13.42 19.36
C VAL A 10 7.03 12.59 18.07
N ALA A 11 6.05 11.69 17.95
CA ALA A 11 5.86 10.89 16.74
C ALA A 11 5.49 11.74 15.51
N ALA A 12 4.58 12.71 15.67
CA ALA A 12 4.17 13.59 14.59
C ALA A 12 5.33 14.43 14.04
N GLN A 13 6.16 15.01 14.90
CA GLN A 13 7.36 15.76 14.49
C GLN A 13 8.39 14.84 13.82
N SER A 14 8.63 13.67 14.42
CA SER A 14 9.59 12.68 13.89
C SER A 14 9.27 12.23 12.47
N ILE A 15 7.98 12.20 12.09
CA ILE A 15 7.53 11.87 10.74
C ILE A 15 7.46 13.11 9.83
N GLY A 16 7.01 14.25 10.37
CA GLY A 16 6.77 15.47 9.60
C GLY A 16 8.02 16.25 9.19
N GLU A 17 9.02 16.36 10.07
CA GLU A 17 10.24 17.15 9.80
C GLU A 17 11.06 16.62 8.62
N PRO A 18 11.24 15.29 8.45
CA PRO A 18 11.87 14.74 7.24
C PRO A 18 11.02 14.86 5.98
N GLY A 19 9.72 15.17 6.08
CA GLY A 19 8.77 15.20 4.96
C GLY A 19 9.21 16.12 3.82
N THR A 20 9.81 17.27 4.14
CA THR A 20 10.37 18.21 3.15
C THR A 20 11.52 17.59 2.35
N GLN A 21 12.32 16.71 2.96
CA GLN A 21 13.42 16.02 2.29
C GLN A 21 12.92 14.94 1.33
N LEU A 22 11.75 14.36 1.61
CA LEU A 22 11.07 13.40 0.74
C LEU A 22 10.48 14.06 -0.52
N THR A 23 10.24 15.38 -0.49
CA THR A 23 9.75 16.17 -1.62
C THR A 23 10.88 16.76 -2.49
N LEU A 24 12.04 17.08 -1.89
CA LEU A 24 13.10 17.83 -2.58
C LEU A 24 14.16 16.97 -3.27
N ARG A 25 14.25 15.66 -2.98
CA ARG A 25 15.18 14.74 -3.70
C ARG A 25 14.60 14.07 -4.95
N THR A 26 13.35 14.37 -5.33
CA THR A 26 12.65 13.74 -6.46
C THR A 26 12.69 14.54 -7.75
N PHE A 27 13.04 15.83 -7.72
CA PHE A 27 13.01 16.70 -8.92
C PHE A 27 14.38 16.97 -9.58
N HIS A 28 15.51 16.66 -8.92
CA HIS A 28 16.84 17.09 -9.40
C HIS A 28 17.79 15.97 -9.88
N MET A 29 17.40 14.69 -9.80
CA MET A 29 18.13 13.62 -10.49
C MET A 29 17.38 13.26 -11.76
N GLY A 30 17.84 13.80 -12.89
CA GLY A 30 17.20 13.69 -14.19
C GLY A 30 16.90 12.26 -14.63
N GLY A 31 15.66 12.06 -15.07
CA GLY A 31 15.25 11.15 -16.14
C GLY A 31 15.58 9.68 -15.97
N ILE A 32 14.66 8.90 -15.40
CA ILE A 32 14.43 7.51 -15.81
C ILE A 32 12.93 7.23 -15.75
N ALA A 33 12.36 7.00 -16.93
CA ALA A 33 11.02 6.44 -17.10
C ALA A 33 11.00 5.02 -16.53
N GLY A 34 10.25 4.81 -15.47
CA GLY A 34 10.10 3.49 -14.87
C GLY A 34 9.40 3.64 -13.53
N VAL A 35 8.29 2.94 -13.37
CA VAL A 35 7.53 2.86 -12.12
C VAL A 35 8.43 2.28 -11.05
N ASP A 36 9.14 3.11 -10.28
CA ASP A 36 9.67 2.66 -8.99
C ASP A 36 10.26 3.81 -8.14
N ILE A 37 10.07 3.67 -6.82
CA ILE A 37 10.67 4.42 -5.69
C ILE A 37 10.47 5.96 -5.55
N THR A 38 10.03 6.70 -6.57
CA THR A 38 10.10 8.19 -6.57
C THR A 38 8.94 8.94 -5.87
N MET A 39 7.96 8.26 -5.28
CA MET A 39 6.79 8.93 -4.69
C MET A 39 7.00 9.39 -3.23
N GLY A 40 8.23 9.64 -2.76
CA GLY A 40 8.57 9.90 -1.34
C GLY A 40 7.47 10.54 -0.48
N LEU A 41 7.21 11.84 -0.66
CA LEU A 41 6.09 12.51 0.04
C LEU A 41 4.70 12.09 -0.50
N PRO A 42 4.43 12.06 -1.82
CA PRO A 42 3.11 11.67 -2.34
C PRO A 42 2.59 10.30 -1.86
N ARG A 43 3.47 9.33 -1.63
CA ARG A 43 3.13 7.99 -1.11
C ARG A 43 2.92 8.02 0.40
N ALA A 44 3.69 8.82 1.13
CA ALA A 44 3.46 9.02 2.55
C ALA A 44 2.08 9.66 2.81
N GLU A 45 1.73 10.69 2.03
CA GLU A 45 0.38 11.28 2.05
C GLU A 45 -0.69 10.26 1.69
N GLU A 46 -0.50 9.48 0.63
CA GLU A 46 -1.47 8.47 0.20
C GLU A 46 -1.74 7.42 1.30
N VAL A 47 -0.71 6.98 2.02
CA VAL A 47 -0.84 6.03 3.15
C VAL A 47 -1.49 6.68 4.37
N LEU A 48 -1.05 7.90 4.75
CA LEU A 48 -1.55 8.58 5.95
C LEU A 48 -2.98 9.10 5.79
N GLU A 49 -3.37 9.48 4.58
CA GLU A 49 -4.74 9.94 4.25
C GLU A 49 -5.65 8.79 3.79
N ALA A 50 -5.15 7.55 3.77
CA ALA A 50 -5.86 6.36 3.28
C ALA A 50 -6.46 6.54 1.87
N ARG A 51 -5.72 7.19 0.97
CA ARG A 51 -6.16 7.47 -0.40
C ARG A 51 -5.97 6.25 -1.31
N PRO A 52 -6.82 6.08 -2.34
CA PRO A 52 -6.65 5.03 -3.33
C PRO A 52 -5.28 5.13 -4.03
N PRO A 53 -4.50 4.04 -4.10
CA PRO A 53 -3.19 4.08 -4.71
C PRO A 53 -3.25 4.26 -6.21
N LYS A 54 -2.37 5.09 -6.78
CA LYS A 54 -2.32 5.28 -8.24
C LYS A 54 -2.01 3.98 -9.03
N GLY A 55 -1.41 2.99 -8.38
CA GLY A 55 -1.15 1.66 -8.92
C GLY A 55 -1.80 0.59 -8.06
N GLU A 56 -3.14 0.54 -8.02
CA GLU A 56 -3.86 -0.45 -7.24
C GLU A 56 -3.49 -1.88 -7.65
N ALA A 57 -3.14 -2.69 -6.65
CA ALA A 57 -2.92 -4.11 -6.81
C ALA A 57 -4.24 -4.86 -6.58
N ILE A 58 -4.42 -5.95 -7.31
CA ILE A 58 -5.54 -6.87 -7.09
C ILE A 58 -5.15 -7.78 -5.92
N ILE A 59 -6.00 -7.83 -4.90
CA ILE A 59 -5.83 -8.67 -3.72
C ILE A 59 -6.84 -9.80 -3.79
N SER A 60 -6.45 -11.01 -3.41
CA SER A 60 -7.39 -12.12 -3.26
C SER A 60 -8.24 -11.93 -2.00
N GLU A 61 -9.56 -12.08 -2.12
CA GLU A 61 -10.48 -12.11 -0.98
C GLU A 61 -10.49 -13.47 -0.27
N VAL A 62 -9.90 -14.51 -0.89
CA VAL A 62 -9.97 -15.89 -0.42
C VAL A 62 -8.59 -16.55 -0.39
N ASP A 63 -8.42 -17.47 0.56
CA ASP A 63 -7.25 -18.34 0.62
C ASP A 63 -7.33 -19.44 -0.44
N GLY A 64 -6.19 -19.78 -1.03
CA GLY A 64 -6.09 -20.87 -2.00
C GLY A 64 -4.75 -20.92 -2.73
N GLU A 65 -4.66 -21.82 -3.70
CA GLU A 65 -3.48 -21.98 -4.54
C GLU A 65 -3.67 -21.23 -5.87
N VAL A 66 -2.69 -20.41 -6.25
CA VAL A 66 -2.69 -19.73 -7.55
C VAL A 66 -2.51 -20.76 -8.65
N GLN A 67 -3.48 -20.86 -9.56
CA GLN A 67 -3.41 -21.77 -10.70
C GLN A 67 -2.87 -21.11 -11.96
N GLU A 68 -3.29 -19.87 -12.21
CA GLU A 68 -2.94 -19.15 -13.43
C GLU A 68 -2.90 -17.65 -13.16
N ILE A 69 -1.91 -16.98 -13.76
CA ILE A 69 -1.79 -15.53 -13.80
C ILE A 69 -1.88 -15.12 -15.27
N THR A 70 -2.99 -14.51 -15.65
CA THR A 70 -3.21 -14.06 -17.02
C THR A 70 -2.74 -12.62 -17.19
N SER A 71 -2.24 -12.28 -18.38
CA SER A 71 -1.73 -10.95 -18.72
C SER A 71 -2.76 -9.82 -18.60
N ASP A 72 -4.05 -10.15 -18.49
CA ASP A 72 -5.17 -9.23 -18.24
C ASP A 72 -5.41 -8.97 -16.74
N LYS A 73 -4.41 -9.29 -15.89
CA LYS A 73 -4.42 -9.12 -14.43
C LYS A 73 -5.47 -9.98 -13.71
N ARG A 74 -5.96 -11.06 -14.33
CA ARG A 74 -6.82 -12.03 -13.66
C ARG A 74 -5.96 -13.11 -13.01
N VAL A 75 -6.23 -13.39 -11.74
CA VAL A 75 -5.62 -14.48 -10.99
C VAL A 75 -6.70 -15.51 -10.68
N ILE A 76 -6.54 -16.74 -11.19
CA ILE A 76 -7.46 -17.85 -10.90
C ILE A 76 -6.92 -18.60 -9.68
N ILE A 77 -7.72 -18.67 -8.62
CA ILE A 77 -7.34 -19.30 -7.36
C ILE A 77 -8.17 -20.56 -7.16
N LYS A 78 -7.49 -21.68 -6.90
CA LYS A 78 -8.11 -22.92 -6.43
C LYS A 78 -8.35 -22.78 -4.93
N THR A 79 -9.59 -22.52 -4.55
CA THR A 79 -9.97 -22.55 -3.15
C THR A 79 -10.08 -24.01 -2.71
N ASN A 80 -9.55 -24.34 -1.52
CA ASN A 80 -9.79 -25.63 -0.88
C ASN A 80 -11.05 -25.58 0.01
N LEU A 81 -11.95 -24.64 -0.29
CA LEU A 81 -13.23 -24.49 0.39
C LEU A 81 -14.16 -25.56 -0.18
N GLU A 82 -14.51 -26.55 0.65
CA GLU A 82 -15.73 -27.33 0.43
C GLU A 82 -16.84 -26.34 0.11
N LYS A 83 -17.48 -26.51 -1.07
CA LYS A 83 -18.54 -25.64 -1.57
C LYS A 83 -19.43 -25.17 -0.42
N PRO A 84 -19.64 -23.86 -0.21
CA PRO A 84 -20.65 -23.43 0.75
C PRO A 84 -21.96 -24.06 0.32
N LYS A 85 -22.49 -24.97 1.15
CA LYS A 85 -23.81 -25.54 0.97
C LYS A 85 -24.77 -24.37 0.92
N ASN A 86 -25.29 -24.12 -0.28
CA ASN A 86 -26.48 -23.35 -0.57
C ASN A 86 -27.46 -23.40 0.62
N SER A 87 -27.58 -22.32 1.40
CA SER A 87 -28.72 -22.15 2.30
C SER A 87 -29.73 -21.23 1.63
N ARG A 88 -30.59 -21.89 0.87
CA ARG A 88 -31.91 -21.42 0.49
C ARG A 88 -32.69 -21.06 1.76
N ILE A 89 -33.01 -19.79 1.96
CA ILE A 89 -34.24 -19.32 2.61
C ILE A 89 -34.70 -18.10 1.82
#